data_AF-N6UTT4-F1
#
_entry.id   AF-N6UTT4-F1
#
_cell.length_a   1.000
_cell.length_b   1.000
_cell.length_c   1.000
_cell.angle_alpha   90.00
_cell.angle_beta   90.00
_cell.angle_gamma   90.00
#
_symmetry.space_group_name_H-M   'P 1'
#
loop_
_entity.id
_entity.type
_entity.pdbx_description
1 polymer ?
#
loop_
_entity_poly.entity_id
_entity_poly.type
_entity_poly.pdbx_seq_one_letter_code
_entity_poly.pdbx_strand_id
1 'polypeptide(L)'
;MSTDTNRVTAAQKLQKASDAVYKWTTKWKIKLNETKSTYVNFSNQNLTDPAVININGTGVPYANIAKYLGMTLDTKLKWNEHVRKKVKELKIKIAQYRWLIGRHSKMTLYNKLLIYKQVIKPTWLYGIQLWGCTKSTHIKKIQTVQNKVLREIANAPWFVRNNDLLRDLRILTVEQAIK
;
A
#
# COMPACT_ATOMS: atom_id res chain seq x y z
N MET A 1 -8.97 17.76 -1.12
CA MET A 1 -8.30 17.77 0.21
C MET A 1 -8.28 19.20 0.70
N SER A 2 -8.63 19.45 1.96
CA SER A 2 -8.46 20.77 2.58
C SER A 2 -7.21 20.77 3.46
N THR A 3 -6.47 21.86 3.44
CA THR A 3 -5.26 22.04 4.25
C THR A 3 -5.35 23.36 5.00
N ASP A 4 -5.11 23.33 6.30
CA ASP A 4 -5.05 24.50 7.16
C ASP A 4 -4.22 24.17 8.41
N THR A 5 -3.59 25.18 9.01
CA THR A 5 -2.90 25.04 10.30
C THR A 5 -3.89 24.82 11.43
N ASN A 6 -5.09 25.43 11.34
CA ASN A 6 -6.15 25.25 12.31
C ASN A 6 -7.10 24.12 11.86
N ARG A 7 -7.25 23.12 12.71
CA ARG A 7 -8.09 21.93 12.47
C ARG A 7 -9.55 22.29 12.22
N VAL A 8 -10.08 23.28 12.94
CA VAL A 8 -11.49 23.70 12.81
C VAL A 8 -11.69 24.33 11.43
N THR A 9 -10.78 25.20 11.01
CA THR A 9 -10.81 25.84 9.69
C THR A 9 -10.63 24.83 8.57
N ALA A 10 -9.74 23.84 8.73
CA ALA A 10 -9.60 22.74 7.77
C ALA A 10 -10.90 21.93 7.61
N ALA A 11 -11.58 21.63 8.72
CA ALA A 11 -12.86 20.92 8.72
C ALA A 11 -13.97 21.76 8.06
N GLN A 12 -14.05 23.06 8.35
CA GLN A 12 -15.00 23.98 7.71
C GLN A 12 -14.76 24.07 6.19
N LYS A 13 -13.51 24.19 5.76
CA LYS A 13 -13.13 24.15 4.33
C LYS A 13 -13.54 22.83 3.68
N LEU A 14 -13.36 21.71 4.38
CA LEU A 14 -13.77 20.39 3.90
C LEU A 14 -15.29 20.29 3.77
N GLN A 15 -16.04 20.78 4.75
CA GLN A 15 -17.51 20.82 4.71
C GLN A 15 -18.00 21.65 3.53
N LYS A 16 -17.47 22.86 3.33
CA LYS A 16 -17.82 23.71 2.18
C LYS A 16 -17.56 23.02 0.84
N ALA A 17 -16.42 22.33 0.71
CA ALA A 17 -16.09 21.57 -0.50
C ALA A 17 -17.05 20.38 -0.69
N SER A 18 -17.36 19.67 0.39
CA SER A 18 -18.31 18.57 0.40
C SER A 18 -19.71 19.01 -0.03
N ASP A 19 -20.19 20.16 0.46
CA ASP A 19 -21.48 20.73 0.09
C ASP A 19 -21.53 21.12 -1.39
N ALA A 20 -20.43 21.67 -1.93
CA ALA A 20 -20.32 22.00 -3.35
C ALA A 20 -20.35 20.73 -4.22
N VAL A 21 -19.62 19.68 -3.83
CA VAL A 21 -19.66 18.38 -4.51
C VAL A 21 -21.07 17.79 -4.43
N TYR A 22 -21.72 17.85 -3.26
CA TYR A 22 -23.07 17.35 -3.09
C TYR A 22 -24.06 18.07 -4.02
N LYS A 23 -24.04 19.42 -4.06
CA LYS A 23 -24.85 20.23 -4.99
C LYS A 23 -24.60 19.88 -6.46
N TRP A 24 -23.35 19.60 -6.82
CA TRP A 24 -23.03 19.17 -8.18
C TRP A 24 -23.61 17.78 -8.45
N THR A 25 -23.41 16.80 -7.56
CA THR A 25 -23.93 15.45 -7.73
C THR A 25 -25.46 15.41 -7.81
N THR A 26 -26.17 16.23 -7.04
CA THR A 26 -27.63 16.33 -7.10
C THR A 26 -28.10 16.92 -8.44
N LYS A 27 -27.42 17.97 -8.93
CA LYS A 27 -27.68 18.54 -10.27
C LYS A 27 -27.55 17.48 -11.37
N TRP A 28 -26.55 16.62 -11.27
CA TRP A 28 -26.29 15.55 -12.24
C TRP A 28 -26.98 14.22 -11.92
N LYS A 29 -27.87 14.19 -10.92
CA LYS A 29 -28.63 13.00 -10.48
C LYS A 29 -27.74 11.80 -10.10
N ILE A 30 -26.57 12.07 -9.54
CA ILE A 30 -25.64 11.07 -9.02
C ILE A 30 -25.88 10.90 -7.52
N LYS A 31 -26.27 9.71 -7.08
CA LYS A 31 -26.47 9.39 -5.66
C LYS A 31 -25.14 9.06 -4.98
N LEU A 32 -24.76 9.83 -3.97
CA LEU A 32 -23.61 9.52 -3.12
C LEU A 32 -23.93 8.34 -2.20
N ASN A 33 -22.89 7.61 -1.82
CA ASN A 33 -22.99 6.53 -0.85
C ASN A 33 -22.26 6.96 0.43
N GLU A 34 -23.04 7.35 1.42
CA GLU A 34 -22.55 7.93 2.66
C GLU A 34 -21.90 6.86 3.54
N THR A 35 -22.35 5.60 3.48
CA THR A 35 -21.77 4.49 4.25
C THR A 35 -20.40 4.04 3.72
N LYS A 36 -20.16 4.20 2.41
CA LYS A 36 -18.83 3.99 1.81
C LYS A 36 -17.91 5.19 1.96
N SER A 37 -18.46 6.36 2.30
CA SER A 37 -17.69 7.57 2.48
C SER A 37 -17.06 7.56 3.87
N THR A 38 -15.77 7.85 3.93
CA THR A 38 -15.03 8.05 5.18
C THR A 38 -14.17 9.27 5.00
N TYR A 39 -13.88 9.97 6.08
CA TYR A 39 -12.89 11.04 6.05
C TYR A 39 -11.76 10.73 7.03
N VAL A 40 -10.57 11.20 6.67
CA VAL A 40 -9.34 10.99 7.44
C VAL A 40 -8.67 12.33 7.62
N ASN A 41 -8.16 12.56 8.83
CA ASN A 41 -7.35 13.72 9.13
C ASN A 41 -5.87 13.31 9.12
N PHE A 42 -5.11 13.86 8.17
CA PHE A 42 -3.67 13.59 8.06
C PHE A 42 -2.90 14.57 8.93
N SER A 43 -2.57 14.15 10.16
CA SER A 43 -1.83 14.96 11.13
C SER A 43 -0.93 14.09 12.00
N ASN A 44 0.21 14.64 12.42
CA ASN A 44 1.09 14.01 13.40
C ASN A 44 0.53 14.06 14.83
N GLN A 45 -0.41 14.97 15.08
CA GLN A 45 -1.04 15.16 16.37
C GLN A 45 -2.07 14.05 16.63
N ASN A 46 -2.16 13.60 17.88
CA ASN A 46 -3.24 12.69 18.26
C ASN A 46 -4.55 13.50 18.30
N LEU A 47 -5.57 13.02 17.60
CA LEU A 47 -6.92 13.59 17.66
C LEU A 47 -7.74 12.80 18.66
N THR A 48 -8.18 13.47 19.71
CA THR A 48 -9.13 12.95 20.69
C THR A 48 -10.57 13.22 20.25
N ASP A 49 -10.81 14.38 19.63
CA ASP A 49 -12.15 14.84 19.20
C ASP A 49 -12.16 15.18 17.70
N PRO A 50 -12.56 14.25 16.83
CA PRO A 50 -12.64 14.50 15.39
C PRO A 50 -13.88 15.35 15.05
N ALA A 51 -13.73 16.29 14.12
CA ALA A 51 -14.82 17.19 13.71
C ALA A 51 -15.93 16.43 12.98
N VAL A 52 -17.20 16.74 13.23
CA VAL A 52 -18.31 16.10 12.51
C VAL A 52 -18.42 16.70 11.10
N ILE A 53 -18.36 15.85 10.07
CA ILE A 53 -18.54 16.25 8.67
C ILE A 53 -19.80 15.57 8.16
N ASN A 54 -20.68 16.34 7.55
CA ASN A 54 -21.96 15.84 7.07
C ASN A 54 -21.99 15.82 5.54
N ILE A 55 -22.53 14.75 4.97
CA ILE A 55 -22.95 14.71 3.56
C ILE A 55 -24.44 14.43 3.57
N ASN A 56 -25.24 15.29 2.94
CA ASN A 56 -26.69 15.11 2.87
C ASN A 56 -27.38 14.93 4.25
N GLY A 57 -26.91 15.67 5.27
CA GLY A 57 -27.41 15.54 6.64
C GLY A 57 -26.98 14.26 7.39
N THR A 58 -26.27 13.34 6.72
CA THR A 58 -25.69 12.15 7.37
C THR A 58 -24.24 12.40 7.76
N GLY A 59 -23.89 12.04 9.00
CA GLY A 59 -22.52 12.16 9.50
C GLY A 59 -21.60 11.12 8.85
N VAL A 60 -20.55 11.60 8.19
CA VAL A 60 -19.52 10.74 7.60
C VAL A 60 -18.62 10.22 8.71
N PRO A 61 -18.40 8.90 8.81
CA PRO A 61 -17.54 8.34 9.85
C PRO A 61 -16.08 8.79 9.69
N TYR A 62 -15.50 9.19 10.82
CA TYR A 62 -14.06 9.40 10.94
C TYR A 62 -13.33 8.05 10.95
N ALA A 63 -12.28 7.92 10.14
CA ALA A 63 -11.44 6.74 10.13
C ALA A 63 -9.96 7.10 10.34
N ASN A 64 -9.25 6.32 11.14
CA ASN A 64 -7.81 6.46 11.28
C ASN A 64 -7.03 5.88 10.08
N ILE A 65 -7.72 5.06 9.29
CA ILE A 65 -7.17 4.34 8.13
C ILE A 65 -8.17 4.47 6.99
N ALA A 66 -7.73 5.01 5.85
CA ALA A 66 -8.51 5.00 4.62
C ALA A 66 -7.93 4.02 3.60
N LYS A 67 -8.82 3.32 2.89
CA LYS A 67 -8.45 2.58 1.69
C LYS A 67 -8.70 3.46 0.48
N TYR A 68 -7.66 3.69 -0.33
CA TYR A 68 -7.77 4.47 -1.56
C TYR A 68 -7.00 3.75 -2.68
N LEU A 69 -7.71 3.36 -3.75
CA LEU A 69 -7.13 2.66 -4.92
C LEU A 69 -6.22 1.48 -4.54
N GLY A 70 -6.62 0.66 -3.57
CA GLY A 70 -5.83 -0.50 -3.12
C GLY A 70 -4.65 -0.15 -2.19
N MET A 71 -4.43 1.12 -1.90
CA MET A 71 -3.51 1.59 -0.85
C MET A 71 -4.23 1.79 0.48
N THR A 72 -3.47 1.70 1.57
CA THR A 72 -3.96 1.91 2.93
C THR A 72 -3.23 3.11 3.50
N LEU A 73 -3.95 4.22 3.68
CA LEU A 73 -3.45 5.48 4.18
C LEU A 73 -3.71 5.55 5.68
N ASP A 74 -2.64 5.60 6.47
CA ASP A 74 -2.72 5.84 7.91
C ASP A 74 -2.75 7.37 8.17
N THR A 75 -3.41 7.84 9.24
CA THR A 75 -3.45 9.28 9.60
C THR A 75 -2.08 9.97 9.62
N LYS A 76 -1.04 9.25 10.07
CA LYS A 76 0.34 9.77 10.15
C LYS A 76 1.18 9.47 8.91
N LEU A 77 0.57 8.91 7.86
CA LEU A 77 1.24 8.48 6.61
C LEU A 77 2.52 7.68 6.86
N LYS A 78 2.55 6.85 7.91
CA LYS A 78 3.70 6.01 8.26
C LYS A 78 3.82 4.77 7.36
N TRP A 79 2.74 4.40 6.67
CA TRP A 79 2.64 3.24 5.78
C TRP A 79 2.85 1.87 6.45
N ASN A 80 2.89 1.80 7.78
CA ASN A 80 3.16 0.55 8.49
C ASN A 80 2.06 -0.48 8.21
N GLU A 81 0.80 -0.05 8.28
CA GLU A 81 -0.33 -0.95 8.05
C GLU A 81 -0.41 -1.38 6.58
N HIS A 82 -0.12 -0.46 5.65
CA HIS A 82 -0.01 -0.78 4.24
C HIS A 82 1.07 -1.84 3.97
N VAL A 83 2.29 -1.64 4.48
CA VAL A 83 3.41 -2.57 4.29
C VAL A 83 3.10 -3.92 4.91
N ARG A 84 2.47 -3.97 6.09
CA ARG A 84 2.01 -5.24 6.70
C ARG A 84 1.04 -5.99 5.80
N LYS A 85 0.03 -5.30 5.27
CA LYS A 85 -0.94 -5.86 4.33
C LYS A 85 -0.24 -6.37 3.06
N LYS A 86 0.68 -5.59 2.49
CA LYS A 86 1.47 -5.98 1.30
C LYS A 86 2.35 -7.20 1.54
N VAL A 87 3.00 -7.29 2.70
CA VAL A 87 3.78 -8.48 3.08
C VAL A 87 2.86 -9.71 3.20
N LYS A 88 1.66 -9.56 3.78
CA LYS A 88 0.69 -10.66 3.86
C LYS A 88 0.21 -11.08 2.47
N GLU A 89 -0.18 -10.13 1.62
CA GLU A 89 -0.58 -10.37 0.22
C GLU A 89 0.53 -11.10 -0.55
N LEU A 90 1.78 -10.65 -0.41
CA LEU A 90 2.93 -11.30 -1.04
C LEU A 90 3.09 -12.74 -0.58
N LYS A 91 3.06 -13.00 0.73
CA LYS A 91 3.21 -14.37 1.26
C LYS A 91 2.13 -15.31 0.73
N ILE A 92 0.88 -14.85 0.68
CA ILE A 92 -0.24 -15.61 0.11
C ILE A 92 0.02 -15.88 -1.37
N LYS A 93 0.40 -14.86 -2.14
CA LYS A 93 0.69 -15.00 -3.57
C LYS A 93 1.84 -15.97 -3.81
N ILE A 94 2.94 -15.84 -3.08
CA ILE A 94 4.08 -16.77 -3.16
C ILE A 94 3.63 -18.20 -2.88
N ALA A 95 2.80 -18.41 -1.84
CA ALA A 95 2.28 -19.74 -1.52
C ALA A 95 1.45 -20.33 -2.66
N GLN A 96 0.59 -19.53 -3.30
CA GLN A 96 -0.22 -19.96 -4.46
C GLN A 96 0.63 -20.39 -5.66
N TYR A 97 1.75 -19.71 -5.91
CA TYR A 97 2.64 -20.01 -7.03
C TYR A 97 3.80 -20.95 -6.66
N ARG A 98 3.87 -21.41 -5.40
CA ARG A 98 5.03 -22.14 -4.87
C ARG A 98 5.32 -23.44 -5.62
N TRP A 99 4.28 -24.10 -6.13
CA TRP A 99 4.41 -25.31 -6.95
C TRP A 99 5.11 -25.05 -8.29
N LEU A 100 5.01 -23.83 -8.85
CA LEU A 100 5.70 -23.42 -10.09
C LEU A 100 7.10 -22.89 -9.84
N ILE A 101 7.27 -22.03 -8.83
CA ILE A 101 8.53 -21.31 -8.62
C ILE A 101 9.44 -21.94 -7.55
N GLY A 102 8.95 -22.95 -6.84
CA GLY A 102 9.66 -23.60 -5.75
C GLY A 102 10.84 -24.47 -6.20
N ARG A 103 11.57 -24.99 -5.21
CA ARG A 103 12.78 -25.81 -5.40
C ARG A 103 12.53 -27.08 -6.18
N HIS A 104 11.40 -27.74 -5.93
CA HIS A 104 11.03 -29.02 -6.56
C HIS A 104 10.37 -28.86 -7.94
N SER A 105 10.13 -27.63 -8.39
CA SER A 105 9.59 -27.41 -9.73
C SER A 105 10.63 -27.71 -10.81
N LYS A 106 10.23 -28.47 -11.82
CA LYS A 106 11.04 -28.83 -13.01
C LYS A 106 11.25 -27.66 -13.99
N MET A 107 10.65 -26.49 -13.73
CA MET A 107 10.80 -25.33 -14.61
C MET A 107 12.24 -24.81 -14.65
N THR A 108 12.64 -24.25 -15.78
CA THR A 108 13.91 -23.54 -15.92
C THR A 108 13.95 -22.31 -15.00
N LEU A 109 15.16 -21.95 -14.57
CA LEU A 109 15.38 -20.75 -13.75
C LEU A 109 14.80 -19.49 -14.43
N TYR A 110 14.99 -19.37 -15.73
CA TYR A 110 14.45 -18.26 -16.54
C TYR A 110 12.93 -18.13 -16.40
N ASN A 111 12.17 -19.22 -16.57
CA ASN A 111 10.71 -19.18 -16.48
C ASN A 111 10.22 -18.91 -15.04
N LYS A 112 10.90 -19.46 -14.03
CA LYS A 112 10.60 -19.14 -12.61
C LYS A 112 10.81 -17.65 -12.32
N LEU A 113 11.90 -17.08 -12.81
CA LEU A 113 12.20 -15.65 -12.69
C LEU A 113 11.19 -14.79 -13.45
N LEU A 114 10.73 -15.24 -14.62
CA LEU A 114 9.71 -14.55 -15.40
C LEU A 114 8.41 -14.44 -14.60
N ILE A 115 7.95 -15.54 -13.98
CA ILE A 115 6.77 -15.53 -13.09
C ILE A 115 6.99 -14.57 -11.93
N TYR A 116 8.16 -14.59 -11.29
CA TYR A 116 8.46 -13.65 -10.21
C TYR A 116 8.34 -12.19 -10.69
N LYS A 117 8.95 -11.84 -11.82
CA LYS A 117 8.97 -10.48 -12.37
C LYS A 117 7.59 -10.00 -12.79
N GLN A 118 6.76 -10.88 -13.37
CA GLN A 118 5.46 -10.50 -13.94
C GLN A 118 4.30 -10.61 -12.95
N VAL A 119 4.38 -11.53 -11.98
CA VAL A 119 3.24 -11.83 -11.09
C VAL A 119 3.50 -11.37 -9.66
N ILE A 120 4.68 -11.68 -9.10
CA ILE A 120 4.97 -11.44 -7.68
C ILE A 120 5.49 -10.03 -7.45
N LYS A 121 6.44 -9.57 -8.27
CA LYS A 121 7.06 -8.24 -8.15
C LYS A 121 6.04 -7.10 -8.22
N PRO A 122 5.05 -7.10 -9.15
CA PRO A 122 4.09 -5.99 -9.24
C PRO A 122 3.22 -5.82 -7.99
N THR A 123 3.01 -6.88 -7.20
CA THR A 123 2.18 -6.82 -5.99
C THR A 123 2.73 -5.84 -4.95
N TRP A 124 4.06 -5.78 -4.78
CA TRP A 124 4.69 -4.79 -3.93
C TRP A 124 5.11 -3.55 -4.69
N LEU A 125 5.47 -3.63 -5.98
CA LEU A 125 5.85 -2.47 -6.77
C LEU A 125 4.71 -1.45 -6.90
N TYR A 126 3.46 -1.90 -6.84
CA TYR A 126 2.30 -1.00 -6.87
C TYR A 126 2.34 0.02 -5.74
N GLY A 127 2.24 1.30 -6.11
CA GLY A 127 2.23 2.43 -5.16
C GLY A 127 3.60 2.74 -4.54
N ILE A 128 4.70 2.16 -5.04
CA ILE A 128 6.04 2.31 -4.45
C ILE A 128 6.50 3.77 -4.38
N GLN A 129 6.08 4.62 -5.31
CA GLN A 129 6.37 6.06 -5.28
C GLN A 129 5.77 6.75 -4.04
N LEU A 130 4.66 6.23 -3.51
CA LEU A 130 3.98 6.79 -2.34
C LEU A 130 4.47 6.14 -1.05
N TRP A 131 4.39 4.81 -0.95
CA TRP A 131 4.77 4.11 0.29
C TRP A 131 6.29 3.92 0.43
N GLY A 132 7.07 4.08 -0.64
CA GLY A 132 8.53 3.98 -0.64
C GLY A 132 9.22 5.04 0.23
N CYS A 133 8.53 6.14 0.56
CA CYS A 133 8.99 7.15 1.51
C CYS A 133 8.94 6.69 2.99
N THR A 134 8.51 5.44 3.25
CA THR A 134 8.45 4.89 4.61
C THR A 134 9.84 4.65 5.22
N LYS A 135 9.88 4.33 6.52
CA LYS A 135 11.13 4.00 7.21
C LYS A 135 11.80 2.78 6.57
N SER A 136 13.13 2.77 6.53
CA SER A 136 13.94 1.64 6.02
C SER A 136 13.59 0.31 6.68
N THR A 137 13.17 0.31 7.95
CA THR A 137 12.70 -0.88 8.67
C THR A 137 11.47 -1.53 8.03
N HIS A 138 10.56 -0.76 7.44
CA HIS A 138 9.40 -1.27 6.72
C HIS A 138 9.79 -1.80 5.33
N ILE A 139 10.66 -1.09 4.60
CA ILE A 139 11.20 -1.54 3.31
C ILE A 139 11.91 -2.90 3.47
N LYS A 140 12.72 -3.05 4.53
CA LYS A 140 13.40 -4.31 4.86
C LYS A 140 12.46 -5.51 5.02
N LYS A 141 11.20 -5.31 5.45
CA LYS A 141 10.22 -6.41 5.55
C LYS A 141 9.86 -6.98 4.18
N ILE A 142 9.68 -6.12 3.19
CA ILE A 142 9.41 -6.53 1.80
C ILE A 142 10.67 -7.15 1.19
N GLN A 143 11.85 -6.55 1.40
CA GLN A 143 13.13 -7.10 0.95
C GLN A 143 13.37 -8.51 1.50
N THR A 144 13.03 -8.75 2.76
CA THR A 144 13.16 -10.08 3.38
C THR A 144 12.29 -11.12 2.65
N VAL A 145 11.07 -10.75 2.25
CA VAL A 145 10.20 -11.64 1.47
C VAL A 145 10.79 -11.88 0.08
N GLN A 146 11.26 -10.83 -0.60
CA GLN A 146 11.94 -10.95 -1.89
C GLN A 146 13.14 -11.90 -1.80
N ASN A 147 14.03 -11.72 -0.83
CA ASN A 147 15.21 -12.58 -0.67
C ASN A 147 14.83 -14.05 -0.44
N LYS A 148 13.78 -14.32 0.35
CA LYS A 148 13.29 -15.68 0.57
C LYS A 148 12.80 -16.32 -0.73
N VAL A 149 12.00 -15.61 -1.51
CA VAL A 149 11.47 -16.11 -2.78
C VAL A 149 12.56 -16.36 -3.80
N LEU A 150 13.51 -15.44 -3.94
CA LEU A 150 14.62 -15.61 -4.89
C LEU A 150 15.51 -16.79 -4.52
N ARG A 151 15.71 -17.03 -3.22
CA ARG A 151 16.43 -18.20 -2.74
C ARG A 151 15.69 -19.51 -3.05
N GLU A 152 14.36 -19.51 -2.97
CA GLU A 152 13.54 -20.65 -3.39
C GLU A 152 13.64 -20.89 -4.91
N ILE A 153 13.56 -19.82 -5.71
CA ILE A 153 13.65 -19.89 -7.18
C ILE A 153 14.99 -20.44 -7.65
N ALA A 154 16.09 -19.93 -7.10
CA ALA A 154 17.45 -20.34 -7.46
C ALA A 154 17.90 -21.65 -6.77
N ASN A 155 17.07 -22.22 -5.89
CA ASN A 155 17.45 -23.33 -5.02
C ASN A 155 18.78 -23.09 -4.27
N ALA A 156 19.01 -21.84 -3.84
CA ALA A 156 20.29 -21.45 -3.28
C ALA A 156 20.44 -21.86 -1.80
N PRO A 157 21.59 -22.41 -1.37
CA PRO A 157 21.84 -22.79 0.01
C PRO A 157 21.99 -21.58 0.93
N TRP A 158 21.82 -21.76 2.24
CA TRP A 158 21.69 -20.65 3.22
C TRP A 158 22.89 -19.70 3.28
N PHE A 159 24.11 -20.20 3.02
CA PHE A 159 25.35 -19.43 3.11
C PHE A 159 25.58 -18.48 1.93
N VAL A 160 24.84 -18.63 0.82
CA VAL A 160 24.92 -17.68 -0.31
C VAL A 160 24.36 -16.34 0.13
N ARG A 161 25.16 -15.27 -0.01
CA ARG A 161 24.76 -13.91 0.39
C ARG A 161 23.61 -13.42 -0.49
N ASN A 162 22.68 -12.68 0.10
CA ASN A 162 21.53 -12.15 -0.64
C ASN A 162 21.93 -11.17 -1.75
N ASN A 163 23.01 -10.40 -1.56
CA ASN A 163 23.50 -9.44 -2.55
C ASN A 163 24.05 -10.15 -3.80
N ASP A 164 24.81 -11.23 -3.61
CA ASP A 164 25.33 -12.03 -4.73
C ASP A 164 24.16 -12.66 -5.51
N LEU A 165 23.19 -13.22 -4.80
CA LEU A 165 21.98 -13.79 -5.41
C LEU A 165 21.20 -12.74 -6.23
N LEU A 166 21.04 -11.53 -5.71
CA LEU A 166 20.35 -10.45 -6.43
C LEU A 166 21.12 -10.00 -7.68
N ARG A 167 22.45 -9.88 -7.56
CA ARG A 167 23.34 -9.53 -8.67
C ARG A 167 23.26 -10.57 -9.79
N ASP A 168 23.41 -11.84 -9.44
CA ASP A 168 23.48 -12.94 -10.41
C ASP A 168 22.13 -13.16 -11.10
N LEU A 169 21.00 -12.98 -10.38
CA LEU A 169 19.65 -13.03 -10.96
C LEU A 169 19.24 -11.73 -11.68
N ARG A 170 20.08 -10.68 -11.63
CA ARG A 170 19.83 -9.33 -12.18
C ARG A 170 18.51 -8.73 -11.67
N ILE A 171 18.33 -8.73 -10.35
CA ILE A 171 17.14 -8.19 -9.69
C ILE A 171 17.54 -7.07 -8.73
N LEU A 172 16.89 -5.92 -8.87
CA LEU A 172 17.07 -4.78 -7.99
C LEU A 172 16.55 -5.06 -6.58
N THR A 173 17.18 -4.46 -5.58
CA THR A 173 16.61 -4.39 -4.24
C THR A 173 15.33 -3.55 -4.24
N VAL A 174 14.47 -3.74 -3.25
CA VAL A 174 13.28 -2.90 -3.06
C VAL A 174 13.69 -1.43 -2.93
N GLU A 175 14.80 -1.16 -2.24
CA GLU A 175 15.32 0.20 -2.06
C GLU A 175 15.79 0.83 -3.37
N GLN A 176 16.45 0.06 -4.24
CA GLN A 176 16.82 0.52 -5.59
C GLN A 176 15.60 0.75 -6.48
N ALA A 177 14.50 0.03 -6.27
CA ALA A 177 13.26 0.20 -7.04
C ALA A 177 12.43 1.44 -6.64
N ILE A 178 12.79 2.13 -5.55
CA ILE A 178 12.14 3.37 -5.11
C ILE A 178 12.73 4.59 -5.84
N LYS A 179 13.98 4.49 -6.31
CA LYS A 179 14.72 5.56 -6.99
C LYS A 179 14.28 5.75 -8.44
#